data_AF-A0A0P9FIK0-F1
#
_entry.id   AF-A0A0P9FIK0-F1
#
_cell.length_a   1.000
_cell.length_b   1.000
_cell.length_c   1.000
_cell.angle_alpha   90.00
_cell.angle_beta   90.00
_cell.angle_gamma   90.00
#
_symmetry.space_group_name_H-M   'P 1'
#
loop_
_entity.id
_entity.type
_entity.pdbx_description
1 polymer ?
#
loop_
_entity_poly.entity_id
_entity_poly.type
_entity_poly.pdbx_seq_one_letter_code
_entity_poly.pdbx_strand_id
1 'polypeptide(L)'
;MLSFFLRRLFWAIPVLFFVSLTSFFLMHQAPGGPFDKDNNKKQVDGATLNALKAHFGLDKPQYVNPAAAQTLWSSGERNPLTLGRAYLDSQFFNYISGAAKGDLGPSYRQRGK
;
A
#
# COMPACT_ATOMS: atom_id res chain seq x y z
N MET A 1 14.10 -28.12 17.65
CA MET A 1 14.70 -27.01 16.89
C MET A 1 13.72 -26.36 15.92
N LEU A 2 13.01 -27.12 15.08
CA LEU A 2 12.02 -26.56 14.13
C LEU A 2 10.83 -25.84 14.82
N SER A 3 10.32 -26.39 15.92
CA SER A 3 9.28 -25.74 16.75
C SER A 3 9.71 -24.40 17.35
N PHE A 4 10.97 -24.32 17.79
CA PHE A 4 11.57 -23.07 18.30
C PHE A 4 11.73 -22.03 17.18
N PHE A 5 12.18 -22.46 16.00
CA PHE A 5 12.27 -21.58 14.83
C PHE A 5 10.91 -21.04 14.39
N LEU A 6 9.90 -21.90 14.28
CA LEU A 6 8.53 -21.50 13.94
C LEU A 6 7.97 -20.52 14.97
N ARG A 7 8.14 -20.80 16.28
CA ARG A 7 7.69 -19.89 17.34
C ARG A 7 8.34 -18.51 17.20
N ARG A 8 9.64 -18.45 16.91
CA ARG A 8 10.35 -17.18 16.68
C ARG A 8 9.84 -16.46 15.44
N LEU A 9 9.56 -17.18 14.36
CA LEU A 9 9.00 -16.60 13.13
C LEU A 9 7.60 -16.02 13.35
N PHE A 10 6.73 -16.73 14.08
CA PHE A 10 5.41 -16.22 14.45
C PHE A 10 5.49 -14.98 15.35
N TRP A 11 6.47 -14.90 16.25
CA TRP A 11 6.71 -13.69 17.06
C TRP A 11 7.26 -12.52 16.25
N ALA A 12 7.94 -12.75 15.14
CA ALA A 12 8.42 -11.69 14.26
C ALA A 12 7.27 -10.99 13.53
N ILE A 13 6.19 -11.71 13.19
CA ILE A 13 5.02 -11.15 12.48
C ILE A 13 4.41 -9.94 13.20
N PRO A 14 3.99 -10.00 14.49
CA PRO A 14 3.43 -8.84 15.16
C PRO A 14 4.45 -7.71 15.32
N VAL A 15 5.72 -8.03 15.57
CA VAL A 15 6.78 -7.00 15.68
C VAL A 15 6.92 -6.22 14.38
N LEU A 16 7.08 -6.92 13.26
CA LEU A 16 7.17 -6.28 11.93
C LEU A 16 5.89 -5.54 11.56
N PHE A 17 4.73 -6.06 11.95
CA PHE A 17 3.45 -5.38 11.75
C PHE A 17 3.40 -4.02 12.48
N PHE A 18 3.76 -3.97 13.77
CA PHE A 18 3.74 -2.70 14.51
C PHE A 18 4.82 -1.71 14.03
N VAL A 19 6.01 -2.20 13.67
CA VAL A 19 7.07 -1.37 13.11
C VAL A 19 6.63 -0.74 11.78
N SER A 20 6.09 -1.54 10.87
CA SER A 20 5.57 -1.05 9.58
C SER A 20 4.39 -0.11 9.74
N LEU A 21 3.46 -0.41 10.66
CA LEU A 21 2.32 0.46 10.98
C LEU A 21 2.76 1.83 11.48
N THR A 22 3.71 1.85 12.42
CA THR A 22 4.26 3.09 12.98
C THR A 22 5.00 3.88 11.90
N SER A 23 5.85 3.21 11.11
CA SER A 23 6.60 3.86 10.03
C SER A 23 5.67 4.45 8.98
N PHE A 24 4.67 3.69 8.53
CA PHE A 24 3.67 4.15 7.57
C PHE A 24 2.86 5.34 8.10
N PHE A 25 2.41 5.27 9.35
CA PHE A 25 1.67 6.36 9.98
C PHE A 25 2.49 7.66 10.00
N LEU A 26 3.75 7.59 10.42
CA LEU A 26 4.65 8.75 10.44
C LEU A 26 4.88 9.33 9.04
N MET A 27 5.09 8.48 8.04
CA MET A 27 5.27 8.91 6.65
C MET A 27 4.01 9.57 6.09
N HIS A 28 2.82 9.05 6.41
CA HIS A 28 1.56 9.59 5.90
C HIS A 28 1.15 10.90 6.60
N GLN A 29 1.64 11.17 7.81
CA GLN A 29 1.44 12.46 8.46
C GLN A 29 2.30 13.59 7.86
N ALA A 30 3.39 13.25 7.17
CA ALA A 30 4.22 14.25 6.53
C ALA A 30 3.41 14.96 5.41
N PRO A 31 3.46 16.31 5.34
CA PRO A 31 2.75 17.03 4.30
C PRO A 31 3.38 16.80 2.92
N GLY A 32 2.54 16.40 1.95
CA GLY A 32 2.91 16.20 0.55
C GLY A 32 2.95 14.73 0.12
N GLY A 33 2.63 14.47 -1.15
CA GLY A 33 2.71 13.16 -1.78
C GLY A 33 3.96 12.96 -2.63
N PRO A 34 4.29 11.70 -3.01
CA PRO A 34 5.46 11.36 -3.82
C PRO A 34 5.47 12.01 -5.22
N PHE A 35 4.32 12.51 -5.67
CA PHE A 35 4.13 13.19 -6.95
C PHE A 35 3.70 14.65 -6.79
N ASP A 36 3.70 15.19 -5.56
CA ASP A 36 3.29 16.57 -5.30
C ASP A 36 4.44 17.56 -5.49
N LYS A 37 4.15 18.55 -6.33
CA LYS A 37 4.71 19.91 -6.46
C LYS A 37 6.00 20.22 -5.70
N ASP A 38 7.14 19.96 -6.34
CA ASP A 38 8.26 20.88 -6.21
C ASP A 38 7.94 22.13 -7.02
N ASN A 39 8.03 23.31 -6.40
CA ASN A 39 7.75 24.64 -7.00
C ASN A 39 8.60 24.97 -8.26
N ASN A 40 9.51 24.09 -8.67
CA ASN A 40 10.42 24.23 -9.81
C ASN A 40 10.30 23.10 -10.86
N LYS A 41 9.33 22.17 -10.74
CA LYS A 41 9.23 21.01 -11.64
C LYS A 41 8.00 21.09 -12.54
N LYS A 42 8.21 20.72 -13.81
CA LYS A 42 7.20 20.65 -14.87
C LYS A 42 5.99 19.87 -14.35
N GLN A 43 4.82 20.50 -14.33
CA GLN A 43 3.59 19.87 -13.86
C GLN A 43 3.34 18.61 -14.68
N VAL A 44 3.28 17.47 -14.02
CA VAL A 44 2.82 16.23 -14.65
C VAL A 44 1.35 16.47 -15.02
N ASP A 45 0.99 16.17 -16.27
CA ASP A 45 -0.38 16.33 -16.74
C ASP A 45 -1.36 15.62 -15.80
N GLY A 46 -2.53 16.20 -15.58
CA GLY A 46 -3.50 15.71 -14.60
C GLY A 46 -3.94 14.27 -14.89
N ALA A 47 -4.03 13.89 -16.17
CA ALA A 47 -4.34 12.53 -16.58
C ALA A 47 -3.21 11.55 -16.21
N THR A 48 -1.96 11.93 -16.46
CA THR A 48 -0.78 11.15 -16.10
C THR A 48 -0.66 10.99 -14.58
N LEU A 49 -0.94 12.04 -13.81
CA LEU A 49 -0.93 11.99 -12.36
C LEU A 49 -1.97 11.02 -11.79
N ASN A 50 -3.17 10.97 -12.38
CA ASN A 50 -4.20 9.99 -11.98
C ASN A 50 -3.80 8.55 -12.34
N ALA A 51 -3.21 8.33 -13.52
CA ALA A 51 -2.68 7.03 -13.90
C ALA A 51 -1.57 6.56 -12.94
N LEU A 52 -0.67 7.47 -12.53
CA LEU A 52 0.36 7.17 -11.52
C LEU A 52 -0.26 6.86 -10.15
N LYS A 53 -1.24 7.64 -9.71
CA LYS A 53 -1.94 7.37 -8.43
C LYS A 53 -2.57 5.98 -8.42
N ALA A 54 -3.26 5.60 -9.50
CA ALA A 54 -3.85 4.27 -9.65
C ALA A 54 -2.78 3.16 -9.69
N HIS A 55 -1.69 3.37 -10.43
CA HIS A 55 -0.60 2.40 -10.55
C HIS A 55 0.08 2.12 -9.20
N PHE A 56 0.34 3.16 -8.40
CA PHE A 56 0.94 3.04 -7.07
C PHE A 56 -0.08 2.82 -5.95
N GLY A 57 -1.38 2.69 -6.27
CA GLY A 57 -2.45 2.48 -5.30
C GLY A 57 -2.67 3.65 -4.33
N LEU A 58 -2.24 4.86 -4.69
CA LEU A 58 -2.40 6.07 -3.88
C LEU A 58 -3.83 6.61 -3.89
N ASP A 59 -4.68 6.08 -4.77
CA ASP A 59 -6.12 6.31 -4.86
C ASP A 59 -6.92 5.49 -3.84
N LYS A 60 -6.31 4.47 -3.23
CA LYS A 60 -6.95 3.56 -2.27
C LYS A 60 -7.02 4.18 -0.86
N PRO A 61 -7.91 3.69 0.02
CA PRO A 61 -7.90 4.09 1.42
C PRO A 61 -6.62 3.67 2.14
N GLN A 62 -6.31 4.33 3.26
CA GLN A 62 -5.05 4.15 3.99
C GLN A 62 -4.89 2.73 4.58
N TYR A 63 -5.89 2.20 5.28
CA TYR A 63 -5.75 0.99 6.11
C TYR A 63 -6.60 -0.20 5.66
N VAL A 64 -7.85 0.03 5.29
CA VAL A 64 -8.81 -1.01 4.87
C VAL A 64 -9.71 -0.46 3.78
N ASN A 65 -10.17 -1.34 2.90
CA ASN A 65 -11.00 -1.00 1.76
C ASN A 65 -12.35 -1.73 1.80
N PRO A 66 -13.26 -1.30 2.70
CA PRO A 66 -14.59 -1.88 2.78
C PRO A 66 -15.40 -1.68 1.49
N ALA A 67 -15.14 -0.58 0.76
CA ALA A 67 -15.83 -0.28 -0.49
C ALA A 67 -15.52 -1.33 -1.57
N ALA A 68 -14.26 -1.75 -1.73
CA ALA A 68 -13.89 -2.80 -2.67
C ALA A 68 -14.47 -4.17 -2.31
N ALA A 69 -14.54 -4.50 -1.02
CA ALA A 69 -15.21 -5.73 -0.59
C ALA A 69 -16.72 -5.68 -0.85
N GLN A 70 -17.35 -4.52 -0.64
CA GLN A 70 -18.77 -4.32 -0.86
C GLN A 70 -19.16 -4.40 -2.34
N THR A 71 -18.33 -3.85 -3.24
CA THR A 71 -18.58 -3.92 -4.69
C THR A 71 -18.44 -5.35 -5.24
N LEU A 72 -17.49 -6.13 -4.74
CA LEU A 72 -17.37 -7.55 -5.09
C LEU A 72 -18.53 -8.38 -4.54
N TRP A 73 -18.97 -8.08 -3.32
CA TRP A 73 -20.14 -8.73 -2.74
C TRP A 73 -21.40 -8.46 -3.56
N SER A 74 -21.61 -7.21 -4.00
CA SER A 74 -22.76 -6.84 -4.84
C SER A 74 -22.68 -7.42 -6.25
N SER A 75 -21.49 -7.71 -6.77
CA SER A 75 -21.33 -8.43 -8.05
C SER A 75 -21.58 -9.95 -7.93
N GLY A 76 -21.87 -10.47 -6.74
CA GLY A 76 -22.23 -11.87 -6.50
C GLY A 76 -21.07 -12.79 -6.12
N GLU A 77 -19.87 -12.25 -5.89
CA GLU A 77 -18.71 -13.01 -5.43
C GLU A 77 -18.91 -13.44 -3.97
N ARG A 78 -18.84 -14.76 -3.71
CA ARG A 78 -19.05 -15.32 -2.36
C ARG A 78 -17.81 -15.96 -1.76
N ASN A 79 -16.69 -15.93 -2.46
CA ASN A 79 -15.47 -16.55 -1.96
C ASN A 79 -14.88 -15.69 -0.83
N PRO A 80 -14.74 -16.23 0.40
CA PRO A 80 -14.25 -15.46 1.54
C PRO A 80 -12.80 -14.99 1.36
N LEU A 81 -11.98 -15.70 0.57
CA LEU A 81 -10.60 -15.32 0.31
C LEU A 81 -10.51 -14.11 -0.64
N THR A 82 -11.38 -14.03 -1.65
CA THR A 82 -11.38 -12.89 -2.59
C THR A 82 -11.92 -11.63 -1.90
N LEU A 83 -12.98 -11.78 -1.12
CA LEU A 83 -13.54 -10.70 -0.31
C LEU A 83 -12.57 -10.20 0.76
N GLY A 84 -11.89 -11.11 1.46
CA GLY A 84 -10.89 -10.76 2.45
C GLY A 84 -9.70 -10.01 1.85
N ARG A 85 -9.22 -10.45 0.68
CA ARG A 85 -8.16 -9.74 -0.05
C ARG A 85 -8.59 -8.34 -0.49
N ALA A 86 -9.82 -8.21 -1.00
CA ALA A 86 -10.35 -6.91 -1.40
C ALA A 86 -10.54 -5.96 -0.21
N TYR A 87 -10.95 -6.48 0.95
CA TYR A 87 -11.04 -5.70 2.19
C TYR A 87 -9.68 -5.17 2.64
N LEU A 88 -8.61 -5.96 2.47
CA LEU A 88 -7.25 -5.56 2.81
C LEU A 88 -6.57 -4.73 1.72
N ASP A 89 -7.20 -4.52 0.54
CA ASP A 89 -6.61 -3.80 -0.58
C ASP A 89 -6.56 -2.28 -0.33
N SER A 90 -5.54 -1.85 0.42
CA SER A 90 -5.33 -0.49 0.91
C SER A 90 -3.86 -0.08 0.76
N GLN A 91 -3.58 1.21 0.94
CA GLN A 91 -2.21 1.74 0.86
C GLN A 91 -1.25 1.03 1.82
N PHE A 92 -1.66 0.77 3.07
CA PHE A 92 -0.83 0.13 4.08
C PHE A 92 -0.45 -1.31 3.73
N PHE A 93 -1.42 -2.14 3.34
CA PHE A 93 -1.14 -3.53 2.97
C PHE A 93 -0.39 -3.61 1.64
N ASN A 94 -0.65 -2.70 0.70
CA ASN A 94 0.14 -2.58 -0.53
C ASN A 94 1.60 -2.23 -0.21
N TYR A 95 1.86 -1.28 0.71
CA TYR A 95 3.19 -0.94 1.21
C TYR A 95 3.91 -2.16 1.81
N ILE A 96 3.27 -2.90 2.72
CA ILE A 96 3.86 -4.13 3.30
C ILE A 96 4.19 -5.15 2.21
N SER A 97 3.24 -5.39 1.29
CA SER A 97 3.43 -6.39 0.24
C SER A 97 4.51 -6.01 -0.77
N GLY A 98 4.64 -4.71 -1.08
CA GLY A 98 5.69 -4.16 -1.93
C GLY A 98 7.05 -4.33 -1.27
N ALA A 99 7.16 -3.89 -0.01
CA ALA A 99 8.39 -4.02 0.77
C ALA A 99 8.86 -5.48 0.89
N ALA A 100 7.94 -6.42 1.12
CA ALA A 100 8.23 -7.85 1.15
C ALA A 100 8.73 -8.40 -0.20
N LYS A 101 8.31 -7.81 -1.32
CA LYS A 101 8.75 -8.15 -2.69
C LYS A 101 10.01 -7.38 -3.12
N GLY A 102 10.52 -6.46 -2.29
CA GLY A 102 11.62 -5.56 -2.64
C GLY A 102 11.21 -4.34 -3.47
N ASP A 103 9.91 -4.10 -3.65
CA ASP A 103 9.37 -2.88 -4.26
C ASP A 103 9.20 -1.81 -3.18
N LEU A 104 10.09 -0.81 -3.19
CA LEU A 104 10.08 0.30 -2.24
C LEU A 104 9.29 1.52 -2.79
N GLY A 105 8.60 1.36 -3.91
CA GLY A 105 7.84 2.41 -4.56
C GLY A 105 8.68 3.31 -5.48
N PRO A 106 8.13 4.47 -5.87
CA PRO A 106 8.73 5.33 -6.87
C PRO A 106 10.06 5.91 -6.38
N SER A 107 11.12 5.71 -7.18
CA SER A 107 12.41 6.35 -6.93
C SER A 107 12.41 7.77 -7.50
N TYR A 108 12.99 8.73 -6.76
CA TYR A 108 13.23 10.10 -7.26
C TYR A 108 14.17 10.16 -8.48
N ARG A 109 14.80 9.03 -8.84
CA ARG A 109 15.70 8.91 -10.00
C ARG A 109 14.94 8.79 -11.32
N GLN A 110 13.69 8.33 -11.30
CA GLN A 110 12.83 8.29 -12.47
C GLN A 110 12.28 9.70 -12.75
N ARG A 111 13.12 10.56 -13.32
CA ARG A 111 12.69 11.78 -14.00
C ARG A 111 11.83 11.37 -15.19
N GLY A 112 10.61 11.90 -15.27
CA GLY A 112 9.72 11.71 -16.41
C GLY A 112 10.48 11.90 -17.72
N LYS A 113 10.60 10.80 -18.46
CA LYS A 113 10.85 10.81 -19.90
C LYS A 113 9.50 10.73 -20.59
#